data_AF-A0A5K0VC75-F1
#
_entry.id   AF-A0A5K0VC75-F1
#
_cell.length_a   1.000
_cell.length_b   1.000
_cell.length_c   1.000
_cell.angle_alpha   90.00
_cell.angle_beta   90.00
_cell.angle_gamma   90.00
#
_symmetry.space_group_name_H-M   'P 1'
#
loop_
_entity.id
_entity.type
_entity.pdbx_description
1 polymer ?
#
loop_
_entity_poly.entity_id
_entity_poly.type
_entity_poly.pdbx_seq_one_letter_code
_entity_poly.pdbx_strand_id
1 'polypeptide(L)'
;MDSRVESMVLFFVAVLLWAPLVSSRLPIEDAAMNNDQDMIERYHQWMIKYGRNEDAKEAARRFPVFKKNVEYVDFVNGQNRSYKLTANQFADQTEEEFSRTRCGFRSSKQGSKASRRPAVSSTMDAGDENVPVSIDWRKKGAVTPIQDQGDC
;
A
#
# COMPACT_ATOMS: atom_id res chain seq x y z
N MET A 1 -31.51 -33.25 60.09
CA MET A 1 -31.05 -32.83 58.75
C MET A 1 -29.62 -33.30 58.58
N ASP A 2 -29.34 -33.90 57.43
CA ASP A 2 -28.14 -34.70 57.18
C ASP A 2 -26.93 -33.78 56.94
N SER A 3 -25.85 -33.92 57.71
CA SER A 3 -24.64 -33.07 57.63
C SER A 3 -23.98 -33.10 56.24
N ARG A 4 -24.32 -34.11 55.43
CA ARG A 4 -23.90 -34.24 54.03
C ARG A 4 -24.61 -33.24 53.09
N VAL A 5 -25.87 -32.88 53.34
CA VAL A 5 -26.57 -31.86 52.53
C VAL A 5 -26.13 -30.45 52.89
N GLU A 6 -25.81 -30.15 54.15
CA GLU A 6 -25.24 -28.83 54.52
C GLU A 6 -23.85 -28.60 53.91
N SER A 7 -23.00 -29.62 53.91
CA SER A 7 -21.66 -29.55 53.30
C SER A 7 -21.72 -29.42 51.78
N MET A 8 -22.67 -30.09 51.11
CA MET A 8 -22.88 -29.91 49.66
C MET A 8 -23.43 -28.52 49.31
N VAL A 9 -24.38 -27.99 50.10
CA VAL A 9 -24.95 -26.65 49.88
C VAL A 9 -23.87 -25.56 50.07
N LEU A 10 -22.99 -25.70 51.06
CA LEU A 10 -21.88 -24.77 51.29
C LEU A 10 -20.84 -24.79 50.15
N PHE A 11 -20.59 -25.95 49.53
CA PHE A 11 -19.73 -26.04 48.35
C PHE A 11 -20.34 -25.33 47.12
N PHE A 12 -21.66 -25.40 46.93
CA PHE A 12 -22.32 -24.72 45.80
C PHE A 12 -22.39 -23.19 45.98
N VAL A 13 -22.49 -22.68 47.22
CA VAL A 13 -22.48 -21.24 47.49
C VAL A 13 -21.08 -20.63 47.29
N ALA A 14 -20.00 -21.39 47.53
CA ALA A 14 -18.63 -20.93 47.35
C ALA A 14 -18.21 -20.76 45.88
N VAL A 15 -18.77 -21.56 44.95
CA VAL A 15 -18.48 -21.45 43.51
C VAL A 15 -19.10 -20.21 42.88
N LEU A 16 -20.21 -19.71 43.43
CA LEU A 16 -20.91 -18.52 42.91
C LEU A 16 -20.34 -17.18 43.40
N LEU A 17 -19.48 -17.19 44.42
CA LEU A 17 -18.84 -15.97 44.98
C LEU A 17 -17.38 -15.78 44.53
N TRP A 18 -16.86 -16.67 43.70
CA TRP A 18 -15.52 -16.56 43.09
C TRP A 18 -15.53 -16.58 41.56
N ALA A 19 -16.66 -16.22 40.96
CA ALA A 19 -16.66 -15.62 39.64
C ALA A 19 -16.61 -14.09 39.84
N PRO A 20 -15.44 -13.47 40.09
CA PRO A 20 -15.30 -12.12 39.61
C PRO A 20 -15.59 -12.23 38.11
N LEU A 21 -16.52 -11.39 37.68
CA LEU A 21 -16.71 -10.99 36.31
C LEU A 21 -15.37 -10.40 35.82
N VAL A 22 -14.34 -11.23 35.66
CA VAL A 22 -13.23 -10.94 34.77
C VAL A 22 -13.88 -11.04 33.40
N SER A 23 -14.53 -9.95 33.01
CA SER A 23 -14.66 -9.61 31.61
C SER A 23 -13.22 -9.60 31.11
N SER A 24 -12.77 -10.74 30.62
CA SER A 24 -11.57 -10.82 29.80
C SER A 24 -11.91 -10.03 28.54
N ARG A 25 -11.75 -8.71 28.60
CA ARG A 25 -11.49 -7.92 27.40
C ARG A 25 -10.34 -8.63 26.72
N LEU A 26 -10.64 -9.32 25.63
CA LEU A 26 -9.62 -10.02 24.89
C LEU A 26 -8.68 -8.95 24.33
N PRO A 27 -7.37 -9.00 24.64
CA PRO A 27 -6.39 -8.04 24.14
C PRO A 27 -6.38 -7.87 22.61
N ILE A 28 -6.99 -8.82 21.91
CA ILE A 28 -7.12 -8.87 20.45
C ILE A 28 -8.07 -7.78 19.92
N GLU A 29 -9.15 -7.46 20.64
CA GLU A 29 -10.11 -6.43 20.19
C GLU A 29 -9.52 -5.02 20.29
N ASP A 30 -8.87 -4.71 21.42
CA ASP A 30 -8.25 -3.40 21.64
C ASP A 30 -7.07 -3.16 20.65
N ALA A 31 -6.26 -4.18 20.36
CA ALA A 31 -5.15 -4.07 19.42
C ALA A 31 -5.62 -3.86 17.97
N ALA A 32 -6.65 -4.59 17.53
CA ALA A 32 -7.21 -4.43 16.19
C ALA A 32 -7.86 -3.04 16.01
N MET A 33 -8.61 -2.58 17.02
CA MET A 33 -9.26 -1.27 16.99
C MET A 33 -8.24 -0.12 17.00
N ASN A 34 -7.14 -0.25 17.76
CA ASN A 34 -6.04 0.71 17.77
C ASN A 34 -5.30 0.76 16.42
N ASN A 35 -5.08 -0.38 15.77
CA ASN A 35 -4.49 -0.45 14.43
C ASN A 35 -5.37 0.23 13.37
N ASP A 36 -6.69 0.06 13.46
CA ASP A 36 -7.63 0.73 12.54
C ASP A 36 -7.64 2.25 12.74
N GLN A 37 -7.57 2.73 13.99
CA GLN A 37 -7.46 4.17 14.27
C GLN A 37 -6.15 4.76 13.73
N ASP A 38 -5.02 4.07 13.88
CA ASP A 38 -3.73 4.50 13.29
C ASP A 38 -3.83 4.59 11.76
N MET A 39 -4.43 3.60 11.10
CA MET A 39 -4.59 3.61 9.65
C MET A 39 -5.51 4.72 9.16
N ILE A 40 -6.59 5.03 9.89
CA ILE A 40 -7.48 6.16 9.58
C ILE A 40 -6.70 7.48 9.64
N GLU A 41 -5.89 7.70 10.67
CA GLU A 41 -5.06 8.90 10.79
C GLU A 41 -4.05 9.00 9.64
N ARG A 42 -3.36 7.89 9.31
CA ARG A 42 -2.45 7.85 8.15
C ARG A 42 -3.18 8.16 6.84
N TYR A 43 -4.42 7.70 6.69
CA TYR A 43 -5.23 8.01 5.51
C TYR A 43 -5.58 9.49 5.43
N HIS A 44 -6.00 10.10 6.53
CA HIS A 44 -6.31 11.52 6.59
C HIS A 44 -5.08 12.39 6.26
N GLN A 45 -3.92 12.07 6.84
CA GLN A 45 -2.67 12.77 6.53
C GLN A 45 -2.27 12.61 5.07
N TRP A 46 -2.43 11.41 4.51
CA TRP A 46 -2.19 11.14 3.10
C TRP A 46 -3.14 11.94 2.19
N MET A 47 -4.43 12.01 2.52
CA MET A 47 -5.42 12.81 1.78
C MET A 47 -5.03 14.29 1.76
N ILE A 48 -4.65 14.85 2.90
CA ILE A 48 -4.20 16.24 3.00
C ILE A 48 -2.94 16.46 2.14
N LYS A 49 -1.96 15.58 2.25
CA LYS A 49 -0.69 15.68 1.53
C LYS A 49 -0.86 15.68 0.01
N TYR A 50 -1.77 14.88 -0.52
CA TYR A 50 -2.01 14.75 -1.97
C TYR A 50 -3.26 15.50 -2.45
N GLY A 51 -3.87 16.35 -1.60
CA GLY A 51 -5.03 17.16 -1.97
C GLY A 51 -6.26 16.35 -2.39
N ARG A 52 -6.47 15.18 -1.77
CA ARG A 52 -7.61 14.31 -2.07
C ARG A 52 -8.90 14.93 -1.53
N ASN A 53 -9.90 15.04 -2.40
CA ASN A 53 -11.23 15.49 -2.04
C ASN A 53 -12.23 14.41 -2.45
N GLU A 54 -12.65 13.60 -1.47
CA GLU A 54 -13.52 12.45 -1.66
C GLU A 54 -14.76 12.61 -0.77
N ASP A 55 -15.92 12.19 -1.27
CA ASP A 55 -17.11 12.08 -0.43
C ASP A 55 -17.00 10.83 0.48
N ALA A 56 -17.91 10.73 1.46
CA ALA A 56 -17.87 9.63 2.43
C ALA A 56 -17.99 8.24 1.78
N LYS A 57 -18.68 8.13 0.63
CA LYS A 57 -18.87 6.87 -0.08
C LYS A 57 -17.59 6.47 -0.83
N GLU A 58 -16.94 7.41 -1.50
CA GLU A 58 -15.68 7.17 -2.18
C GLU A 58 -14.56 6.90 -1.17
N ALA A 59 -14.50 7.67 -0.07
CA ALA A 59 -13.55 7.42 1.01
C ALA A 59 -13.72 6.00 1.60
N ALA A 60 -14.95 5.54 1.82
CA ALA A 60 -15.21 4.17 2.28
C ALA A 60 -14.76 3.09 1.27
N ARG A 61 -14.76 3.40 -0.03
CA ARG A 61 -14.26 2.50 -1.08
C ARG A 61 -12.74 2.52 -1.19
N ARG A 62 -12.12 3.69 -1.03
CA ARG A 62 -10.68 3.93 -1.19
C ARG A 62 -9.86 3.52 0.04
N PHE A 63 -10.40 3.72 1.24
CA PHE A 63 -9.70 3.42 2.48
C PHE A 63 -9.20 1.96 2.59
N PRO A 64 -9.98 0.92 2.26
CA PRO A 64 -9.48 -0.46 2.30
C PRO A 64 -8.32 -0.72 1.34
N VAL A 65 -8.32 -0.07 0.16
CA VAL A 65 -7.23 -0.17 -0.82
C VAL A 65 -5.99 0.52 -0.29
N PHE A 66 -6.15 1.73 0.25
CA PHE A 66 -5.09 2.47 0.92
C PHE A 66 -4.46 1.66 2.05
N LYS A 67 -5.27 1.12 2.96
CA LYS A 67 -4.81 0.31 4.09
C LYS A 67 -3.95 -0.86 3.61
N LYS A 68 -4.45 -1.64 2.63
CA LYS A 68 -3.70 -2.76 2.05
C LYS A 68 -2.37 -2.32 1.44
N ASN A 69 -2.36 -1.21 0.70
CA ASN A 69 -1.15 -0.70 0.06
C ASN A 69 -0.13 -0.17 1.09
N VAL A 70 -0.60 0.44 2.17
CA VAL A 70 0.23 0.91 3.27
C VAL A 70 0.84 -0.26 4.07
N GLU A 71 0.04 -1.28 4.38
CA GLU A 71 0.54 -2.50 5.01
C GLU A 71 1.61 -3.17 4.14
N TYR A 72 1.44 -3.16 2.81
CA TYR A 72 2.45 -3.64 1.87
C TYR A 72 3.73 -2.79 1.89
N VAL A 73 3.61 -1.46 1.96
CA VAL A 73 4.75 -0.55 2.12
C VAL A 73 5.52 -0.87 3.40
N ASP A 74 4.84 -1.01 4.53
CA ASP A 74 5.45 -1.29 5.82
C ASP A 74 6.12 -2.67 5.82
N PHE A 75 5.47 -3.69 5.25
CA PHE A 75 6.03 -5.02 5.08
C PHE A 75 7.32 -5.01 4.26
N VAL A 76 7.33 -4.36 3.09
CA VAL A 76 8.51 -4.29 2.21
C VAL A 76 9.64 -3.50 2.88
N ASN A 77 9.32 -2.41 3.57
CA ASN A 77 10.29 -1.57 4.26
C ASN A 77 10.86 -2.21 5.54
N GLY A 78 10.15 -3.17 6.14
CA GLY A 78 10.65 -4.01 7.22
C GLY A 78 11.67 -5.05 6.76
N GLN A 79 11.85 -5.25 5.45
CA GLN A 79 12.85 -6.14 4.88
C GLN A 79 14.14 -5.40 4.52
N ASN A 80 15.27 -6.12 4.47
CA ASN A 80 16.56 -5.56 4.09
C ASN A 80 16.73 -5.46 2.56
N ARG A 81 15.90 -4.65 1.90
CA ARG A 81 15.98 -4.41 0.45
C ARG A 81 16.85 -3.19 0.14
N SER A 82 17.40 -3.15 -1.06
CA SER A 82 18.17 -2.00 -1.57
C SER A 82 17.32 -0.76 -1.88
N TYR A 83 16.00 -0.86 -1.70
CA TYR A 83 15.04 0.21 -1.93
C TYR A 83 13.97 0.23 -0.83
N LYS A 84 13.27 1.36 -0.74
CA LYS A 84 12.12 1.55 0.12
C LYS A 84 10.91 1.99 -0.68
N LEU A 85 9.72 1.60 -0.22
CA LEU A 85 8.45 2.07 -0.75
C LEU A 85 7.90 3.22 0.09
N THR A 86 6.97 3.97 -0.48
CA THR A 86 6.24 5.03 0.20
C THR A 86 4.80 5.03 -0.28
N ALA A 87 3.86 5.44 0.59
CA ALA A 87 2.48 5.72 0.19
C ALA A 87 2.47 7.02 -0.65
N ASN A 88 2.64 6.85 -1.97
CA ASN A 88 2.64 7.94 -2.94
C ASN A 88 1.20 8.35 -3.32
N GLN A 89 1.06 9.23 -4.31
CA GLN A 89 -0.25 9.73 -4.78
C GLN A 89 -1.21 8.66 -5.33
N PHE A 90 -0.74 7.42 -5.52
CA PHE A 90 -1.52 6.28 -6.02
C PHE A 90 -1.86 5.27 -4.93
N ALA A 91 -1.62 5.59 -3.66
CA ALA A 91 -1.80 4.65 -2.56
C ALA A 91 -3.25 4.15 -2.40
N ASP A 92 -4.25 4.86 -2.92
CA ASP A 92 -5.67 4.48 -2.91
C ASP A 92 -6.13 3.70 -4.15
N GLN A 93 -5.22 3.41 -5.09
CA GLN A 93 -5.53 2.70 -6.34
C GLN A 93 -5.19 1.22 -6.24
N THR A 94 -6.00 0.38 -6.89
CA THR A 94 -5.60 -1.02 -7.12
C THR A 94 -4.56 -1.11 -8.23
N GLU A 95 -3.85 -2.23 -8.31
CA GLU A 95 -2.89 -2.48 -9.40
C GLU A 95 -3.56 -2.39 -10.78
N GLU A 96 -4.79 -2.89 -10.90
CA GLU A 96 -5.56 -2.84 -12.14
C GLU A 96 -6.01 -1.42 -12.50
N GLU A 97 -6.44 -0.63 -11.52
CA GLU A 97 -6.79 0.79 -11.72
C GLU A 97 -5.57 1.59 -12.16
N PHE A 98 -4.44 1.41 -11.47
CA PHE A 98 -3.17 2.07 -11.80
C PHE A 98 -2.70 1.67 -13.19
N SER A 99 -2.67 0.38 -13.50
CA SER A 99 -2.23 -0.11 -14.81
C SER A 99 -3.12 0.41 -15.94
N ARG A 100 -4.44 0.42 -15.74
CA ARG A 100 -5.40 0.89 -16.77
C ARG A 100 -5.25 2.38 -17.08
N THR A 101 -4.92 3.20 -16.10
CA THR A 101 -4.90 4.67 -16.23
C THR A 101 -3.52 5.26 -16.44
N ARG A 102 -2.45 4.54 -16.04
CA ARG A 102 -1.07 5.03 -16.06
C ARG A 102 -0.13 4.22 -16.95
N CYS A 103 -0.48 3.00 -17.35
CA CYS A 103 0.37 2.18 -18.23
C CYS A 103 -0.13 2.20 -19.69
N GLY A 104 0.42 3.09 -20.51
CA GLY A 104 0.02 3.27 -21.91
C GLY A 104 0.86 2.50 -22.96
N PHE A 105 1.85 1.71 -22.55
CA PHE A 105 2.75 1.04 -23.51
C PHE A 105 2.01 0.00 -24.36
N ARG A 106 1.93 0.24 -25.67
CA ARG A 106 1.37 -0.69 -26.64
C ARG A 106 2.51 -1.29 -27.47
N SER A 107 2.81 -2.57 -27.22
CA SER A 107 3.73 -3.30 -28.10
C SER A 107 3.09 -3.42 -29.48
N SER A 108 3.68 -2.75 -30.48
CA SER A 108 3.28 -2.90 -31.87
C SER A 108 3.65 -4.31 -32.33
N LYS A 109 2.76 -5.30 -32.15
CA LYS A 109 2.92 -6.64 -32.75
C LYS A 109 2.81 -6.63 -34.29
N GLN A 110 2.46 -5.49 -34.88
CA GLN A 110 2.52 -5.23 -36.32
C GLN A 110 2.85 -3.76 -36.50
N GLY A 111 4.12 -3.45 -36.78
CA GLY A 111 4.47 -2.12 -37.29
C GLY A 111 3.60 -1.86 -38.51
N SER A 112 2.72 -0.86 -38.43
CA SER A 112 1.91 -0.41 -39.56
C SER A 112 2.85 -0.30 -40.77
N LYS A 113 2.59 -1.13 -41.78
CA LYS A 113 3.30 -1.07 -43.07
C LYS A 113 2.93 0.18 -43.86
N ALA A 114 2.08 1.06 -43.32
CA ALA A 114 1.73 2.34 -43.89
C ALA A 114 2.56 3.45 -43.21
N SER A 115 3.48 4.05 -43.97
CA SER A 115 4.35 5.17 -43.59
C SER A 115 5.60 4.84 -42.73
N ARG A 116 6.36 3.80 -43.09
CA ARG A 116 7.78 3.78 -42.74
C ARG A 116 8.55 4.55 -43.83
N ARG A 117 8.96 5.79 -43.53
CA ARG A 117 10.24 6.30 -44.07
C ARG A 117 11.27 5.19 -43.79
N PRO A 118 12.19 4.87 -44.73
CA PRO A 118 13.21 3.87 -44.44
C PRO A 118 13.89 4.32 -43.16
N ALA A 119 13.71 3.53 -42.09
CA ALA A 119 14.51 3.69 -40.91
C ALA A 119 15.91 3.41 -41.42
N VAL A 120 16.73 4.45 -41.52
CA VAL A 120 18.17 4.27 -41.66
C VAL A 120 18.51 3.42 -40.45
N SER A 121 18.76 2.14 -40.69
CA SER A 121 19.37 1.25 -39.71
C SER A 121 20.79 1.74 -39.55
N SER A 122 20.95 2.87 -38.85
CA SER A 122 22.23 3.25 -38.27
C SER A 122 22.42 2.28 -37.12
N THR A 123 22.87 1.08 -37.44
CA THR A 123 23.55 0.24 -36.47
C THR A 123 24.72 1.09 -35.99
N MET A 124 24.55 1.74 -34.84
CA MET A 124 25.61 2.54 -34.26
C MET A 124 26.67 1.56 -33.80
N ASP A 125 27.84 1.58 -34.43
CA ASP A 125 29.01 0.86 -33.93
C ASP A 125 29.32 1.41 -32.53
N ALA A 126 29.11 0.58 -31.51
CA ALA A 126 29.41 0.89 -30.12
C ALA A 126 30.93 0.77 -29.82
N GLY A 127 31.76 1.05 -30.82
CA GLY A 127 33.20 0.77 -30.85
C GLY A 127 34.07 1.84 -30.20
N ASP A 128 33.66 2.38 -29.06
CA ASP A 128 34.50 3.32 -28.31
C ASP A 128 34.86 2.71 -26.95
N GLU A 129 36.15 2.48 -26.71
CA GLU A 129 36.70 1.91 -25.47
C GLU A 129 36.66 2.93 -24.31
N ASN A 130 36.30 4.19 -24.57
CA ASN A 130 36.30 5.28 -23.59
C ASN A 130 34.90 5.62 -23.04
N VAL A 131 34.09 4.61 -22.72
CA VAL A 131 32.80 4.83 -22.05
C VAL A 131 33.01 5.15 -20.57
N PRO A 132 32.50 6.29 -20.07
CA PRO A 132 32.63 6.62 -18.65
C PRO A 132 31.81 5.68 -17.77
N VAL A 133 32.28 5.46 -16.53
CA VAL A 133 31.63 4.59 -15.53
C VAL A 133 30.20 5.04 -15.18
N SER A 134 29.88 6.34 -15.32
CA SER A 134 28.53 6.86 -15.15
C SER A 134 28.28 8.14 -15.96
N ILE A 135 27.05 8.33 -16.41
CA ILE A 135 26.59 9.56 -17.08
C ILE A 135 25.26 9.98 -16.47
N ASP A 136 25.15 11.26 -16.09
CA ASP A 136 23.88 11.88 -15.68
C ASP A 136 23.54 13.04 -16.63
N TRP A 137 22.59 12.81 -17.52
CA TRP A 137 22.15 13.81 -18.52
C TRP A 137 21.45 15.02 -17.89
N ARG A 138 20.93 14.90 -16.66
CA ARG A 138 20.32 16.03 -15.94
C ARG A 138 21.38 17.09 -15.64
N LYS A 139 22.59 16.66 -15.27
CA LYS A 139 23.74 17.56 -15.04
C LYS A 139 24.27 18.22 -16.30
N LYS A 140 23.89 17.69 -17.48
CA LYS A 140 24.29 18.20 -18.79
C LYS A 140 23.23 19.13 -19.43
N GLY A 141 22.13 19.41 -18.73
CA GLY A 141 21.06 20.27 -19.26
C GLY A 141 20.25 19.64 -20.40
N ALA A 142 20.35 18.33 -20.61
CA ALA A 142 19.65 17.62 -21.68
C ALA A 142 18.28 17.05 -21.25
N VAL A 143 17.88 17.24 -19.99
CA VAL A 143 16.65 16.67 -19.41
C VAL A 143 15.75 17.82 -18.94
N THR A 144 14.50 17.80 -19.38
CA THR A 144 13.46 18.76 -18.95
C THR A 144 12.97 18.45 -17.53
N PRO A 145 12.22 19.35 -16.88
CA PRO A 145 11.48 19.02 -15.65
C PRO A 145 10.59 17.78 -15.82
N ILE A 146 10.35 17.09 -14.70
CA ILE A 146 9.45 15.93 -14.63
C ILE A 146 8.02 16.39 -15.00
N GLN A 147 7.34 15.60 -15.83
CA GLN A 147 5.95 15.85 -16.25
C GLN A 147 5.01 14.80 -15.64
N ASP A 148 3.71 15.10 -15.58
CA ASP A 148 2.65 14.14 -15.23
C ASP A 148 1.82 13.83 -16.48
N GLN A 149 1.75 12.55 -16.85
CA GLN A 149 0.98 12.08 -18.00
C GLN A 149 -0.54 12.10 -17.78
N GLY A 150 -1.00 12.25 -16.52
CA GLY A 150 -2.41 12.18 -16.17
C GLY A 150 -3.00 10.79 -16.44
N ASP A 151 -4.31 10.76 -16.71
CA ASP A 151 -5.06 9.54 -17.03
C ASP A 151 -5.19 9.44 -18.56
N CYS A 152 -4.14 8.94 -19.23
CA CYS A 152 -4.00 8.90 -20.69
C CYS A 152 -3.68 7.50 -21.22
#